data_AF-A0A6L8BBA4-F1
#
_entry.id   AF-A0A6L8BBA4-F1
#
_cell.length_a   1.000
_cell.length_b   1.000
_cell.length_c   1.000
_cell.angle_alpha   90.00
_cell.angle_beta   90.00
_cell.angle_gamma   90.00
#
_symmetry.space_group_name_H-M   'P 1'
#
loop_
_entity.id
_entity.type
_entity.pdbx_description
1 polymer ?
#
loop_
_entity_poly.entity_id
_entity_poly.type
_entity_poly.pdbx_seq_one_letter_code
_entity_poly.pdbx_strand_id
1 'polypeptide(L)'
;MPDEHDPKTPPDTVPDSEESGTARPNIPQAILDALPDDIRTSVIQAALFSGPLPPPGMYREYEEVLPGSANRLMELTEDQQKHRHKWESDALDASISDSRRGQWFGFFLSLLAIMAAVILALMGRSVVGGLLALVSVSGVAERFLHKRSN
;
A
#
# COMPACT_ATOMS: atom_id res chain seq x y z
N MET A 1 29.04 37.74 35.36
CA MET A 1 28.52 38.94 34.67
C MET A 1 29.35 39.12 33.42
N PRO A 2 28.73 39.31 32.25
CA PRO A 2 27.48 38.72 31.71
C PRO A 2 27.76 38.19 30.27
N ASP A 3 26.91 37.62 29.43
CA ASP A 3 25.58 37.02 29.36
C ASP A 3 25.57 36.38 27.94
N GLU A 4 24.79 35.33 27.69
CA GLU A 4 23.77 35.30 26.62
C GLU A 4 23.22 33.88 26.50
N HIS A 5 21.91 33.84 26.52
CA HIS A 5 21.01 32.71 26.58
C HIS A 5 20.61 32.32 25.15
N ASP A 6 20.67 31.05 24.74
CA ASP A 6 19.63 30.50 23.85
C ASP A 6 19.61 28.96 23.83
N PRO A 7 18.54 28.29 24.32
CA PRO A 7 18.27 26.90 24.05
C PRO A 7 17.37 26.79 22.81
N LYS A 8 17.95 26.50 21.63
CA LYS A 8 17.17 26.13 20.42
C LYS A 8 17.39 24.65 20.11
N THR A 9 16.46 23.80 20.53
CA THR A 9 15.35 23.22 19.72
C THR A 9 15.81 22.01 18.89
N PRO A 10 15.11 20.86 18.97
CA PRO A 10 15.54 19.59 18.38
C PRO A 10 15.76 19.63 16.87
N PRO A 11 16.64 18.78 16.31
CA PRO A 11 16.70 18.54 14.88
C PRO A 11 15.52 17.65 14.50
N ASP A 12 14.38 18.24 14.18
CA ASP A 12 13.34 17.57 13.40
C ASP A 12 13.88 17.37 11.98
N THR A 13 14.77 16.38 11.85
CA THR A 13 15.15 15.77 10.59
C THR A 13 14.01 14.83 10.24
N VAL A 14 12.96 15.36 9.62
CA VAL A 14 12.07 14.53 8.80
C VAL A 14 12.76 14.40 7.45
N PRO A 15 13.27 13.21 7.09
CA PRO A 15 13.81 12.99 5.76
C PRO A 15 12.67 13.08 4.76
N ASP A 16 13.01 13.66 3.62
CA ASP A 16 12.34 13.55 2.33
C ASP A 16 11.40 12.34 2.25
N SER A 17 10.10 12.63 2.30
CA SER A 17 9.09 11.70 1.82
C SER A 17 9.18 11.72 0.31
N GLU A 18 10.03 10.86 -0.24
CA GLU A 18 10.04 10.52 -1.65
C GLU A 18 8.64 10.12 -2.11
N GLU A 19 8.23 10.79 -3.19
CA GLU A 19 7.49 10.26 -4.33
C GLU A 19 6.70 8.96 -4.14
N SER A 20 5.37 9.07 -4.12
CA SER A 20 4.56 8.15 -4.92
C SER A 20 3.17 8.71 -5.24
N GLY A 21 2.95 8.98 -6.53
CA GLY A 21 1.65 8.70 -7.16
C GLY A 21 0.59 9.79 -7.20
N THR A 22 0.89 11.07 -6.96
CA THR A 22 -0.06 12.16 -7.26
C THR A 22 0.59 13.19 -8.14
N ALA A 23 0.43 13.03 -9.46
CA ALA A 23 0.74 14.07 -10.42
C ALA A 23 -0.24 15.24 -10.21
N ARG A 24 -0.01 16.04 -9.16
CA ARG A 24 -0.42 17.43 -9.18
C ARG A 24 0.18 18.01 -10.44
N PRO A 25 -0.59 18.59 -11.37
CA PRO A 25 0.02 19.29 -12.48
C PRO A 25 0.93 20.36 -11.89
N ASN A 26 2.24 20.13 -11.93
CA ASN A 26 3.25 21.11 -11.53
C ASN A 26 3.32 22.13 -12.66
N ILE A 27 2.27 22.95 -12.77
CA ILE A 27 2.24 24.07 -13.70
C ILE A 27 3.27 25.06 -13.16
N PRO A 28 4.38 25.31 -13.89
CA PRO A 28 5.37 26.28 -13.45
C PRO A 28 4.67 27.63 -13.19
N GLN A 29 4.96 28.25 -12.05
CA GLN A 29 4.35 29.52 -11.64
C GLN A 29 4.46 30.61 -12.74
N ALA A 30 5.54 30.57 -13.53
CA ALA A 30 5.74 31.44 -14.69
C ALA A 30 4.65 31.33 -15.78
N ILE A 31 4.03 30.16 -15.95
CA ILE A 31 2.92 29.96 -16.89
C ILE A 31 1.61 30.49 -16.29
N LEU A 32 1.40 30.32 -14.98
CA LEU A 32 0.24 30.88 -14.28
C LEU A 32 0.26 32.42 -14.30
N ASP A 33 1.45 33.01 -14.22
CA ASP A 33 1.65 34.47 -14.24
C ASP A 33 1.54 35.13 -15.61
N ALA A 34 1.76 34.36 -16.68
CA ALA A 34 1.59 34.82 -18.05
C ALA A 34 0.14 34.72 -18.55
N LEU A 35 -0.76 34.10 -17.77
CA LEU A 35 -2.17 33.93 -18.13
C LEU A 35 -3.01 35.13 -17.66
N PRO A 36 -4.02 35.54 -18.46
CA PRO A 36 -5.05 36.45 -17.99
C PRO A 36 -5.72 35.92 -16.71
N ASP A 37 -6.07 36.80 -15.77
CA ASP A 37 -6.66 36.43 -14.47
C ASP A 37 -7.90 35.53 -14.61
N ASP A 38 -8.67 35.74 -15.68
CA ASP A 38 -9.87 34.98 -16.04
C ASP A 38 -9.55 33.49 -16.32
N ILE A 39 -8.41 33.22 -16.97
CA ILE A 39 -7.98 31.86 -17.32
C ILE A 39 -7.27 31.22 -16.13
N ARG A 40 -6.50 32.00 -15.36
CA ARG A 40 -5.80 31.52 -14.15
C ARG A 40 -6.78 30.86 -13.17
N THR A 41 -7.92 31.48 -12.91
CA THR A 41 -8.94 30.94 -11.98
C THR A 41 -9.58 29.65 -12.49
N SER A 42 -9.89 29.57 -13.80
CA SER A 42 -10.45 28.36 -14.41
C SER A 42 -9.48 27.16 -14.42
N VAL A 43 -8.21 27.40 -14.68
CA VAL A 43 -7.15 26.36 -14.68
C VAL A 43 -6.91 25.83 -13.28
N ILE A 44 -6.91 26.70 -12.27
CA ILE A 44 -6.79 26.29 -10.87
C ILE A 44 -8.00 25.45 -10.44
N GLN A 45 -9.23 25.83 -10.82
CA GLN A 45 -10.43 25.04 -10.51
C GLN A 45 -10.42 23.65 -11.18
N ALA A 46 -10.01 23.57 -12.44
CA ALA A 46 -9.86 22.31 -13.16
C ALA A 46 -8.76 21.42 -12.58
N ALA A 47 -7.64 22.01 -12.13
CA ALA A 47 -6.55 21.29 -11.48
C ALA A 47 -6.91 20.78 -10.08
N LEU A 48 -7.85 21.44 -9.38
CA LEU A 48 -8.35 21.04 -8.07
C LEU A 48 -9.38 19.90 -8.14
N PHE A 49 -10.06 19.73 -9.27
CA PHE A 49 -11.07 18.68 -9.45
C PHE A 49 -10.48 17.49 -10.21
N SER A 50 -9.78 16.61 -9.48
CA SER A 50 -9.30 15.33 -10.00
C SER A 50 -9.92 14.20 -9.20
N GLY A 51 -11.03 13.67 -9.71
CA GLY A 51 -11.77 12.57 -9.12
C GLY A 51 -12.65 11.89 -10.18
N PRO A 52 -13.12 10.66 -9.94
CA PRO A 52 -13.93 9.90 -10.91
C PRO A 52 -15.30 10.52 -11.18
N LEU A 53 -15.69 11.52 -10.39
CA LEU A 53 -16.98 12.19 -10.44
C LEU A 53 -16.78 13.66 -10.84
N PRO A 54 -17.63 14.19 -11.75
CA PRO A 54 -17.57 15.60 -12.12
C PRO A 54 -17.95 16.50 -10.93
N PRO A 55 -17.58 17.80 -10.98
CA PRO A 55 -17.96 18.77 -9.96
C PRO A 55 -19.47 18.82 -9.73
N PRO A 56 -19.93 19.05 -8.48
CA PRO A 56 -21.35 19.08 -8.13
C PRO A 56 -22.16 20.09 -8.96
N GLY A 57 -21.55 21.18 -9.41
CA GLY A 57 -22.20 22.17 -10.29
C GLY A 57 -22.49 21.66 -11.71
N MET A 58 -21.72 20.70 -12.21
CA MET A 58 -21.77 20.22 -13.59
C MET A 58 -22.91 19.21 -13.83
N TYR A 59 -23.42 18.55 -12.78
CA TYR A 59 -24.57 17.62 -12.91
C TYR A 59 -25.83 18.31 -13.43
N ARG A 60 -26.03 19.59 -13.08
CA ARG A 60 -27.17 20.36 -13.59
C ARG A 60 -27.06 20.59 -15.10
N GLU A 61 -25.86 20.89 -15.59
CA GLU A 61 -25.59 21.06 -17.03
C GLU A 61 -25.76 19.74 -17.78
N TYR A 62 -25.32 18.62 -17.22
CA TYR A 62 -25.57 17.30 -17.79
C TYR A 62 -27.06 17.00 -17.92
N GLU A 63 -27.84 17.27 -16.87
CA GLU A 63 -29.28 17.05 -16.85
C GLU A 63 -30.03 17.97 -17.84
N GLU A 64 -29.55 19.21 -18.02
CA GLU A 64 -30.07 20.16 -19.00
C GLU A 64 -29.77 19.74 -20.45
N VAL A 65 -28.62 19.12 -20.72
CA VAL A 65 -28.24 18.61 -22.05
C VAL A 65 -28.95 17.30 -22.38
N LEU A 66 -29.01 16.37 -21.42
CA LEU A 66 -29.67 15.09 -21.55
C LEU A 66 -30.29 14.69 -20.20
N PRO A 67 -31.62 14.76 -20.07
CA PRO A 67 -32.31 14.34 -18.86
C PRO A 67 -32.01 12.88 -18.50
N GLY A 68 -31.71 12.62 -17.22
CA GLY A 68 -31.32 11.33 -16.68
C GLY A 68 -29.83 10.98 -16.80
N SER A 69 -29.03 11.84 -17.43
CA SER A 69 -27.59 11.59 -17.62
C SER A 69 -26.81 11.63 -16.31
N ALA A 70 -27.18 12.52 -15.38
CA ALA A 70 -26.55 12.62 -14.07
C ALA A 70 -26.72 11.32 -13.27
N ASN A 71 -27.93 10.75 -13.27
CA ASN A 71 -28.23 9.48 -12.61
C ASN A 71 -27.46 8.31 -13.25
N ARG A 72 -27.41 8.25 -14.58
CA ARG A 72 -26.66 7.22 -15.31
C ARG A 72 -25.17 7.31 -15.04
N LEU A 73 -24.62 8.52 -14.89
CA LEU A 73 -23.22 8.72 -14.54
C LEU A 73 -22.93 8.24 -13.12
N MET A 74 -23.79 8.56 -12.16
CA MET A 74 -23.66 8.05 -10.79
C MET A 74 -23.72 6.53 -10.74
N GLU A 75 -24.69 5.92 -11.43
CA GLU A 75 -24.82 4.46 -11.53
C GLU A 75 -23.57 3.81 -12.15
N LEU A 76 -23.06 4.39 -13.24
CA LEU A 76 -21.80 3.95 -13.85
C LEU A 76 -20.63 4.04 -12.87
N THR A 77 -20.51 5.15 -12.13
CA THR A 77 -19.43 5.30 -11.14
C THR A 77 -19.57 4.33 -9.97
N GLU A 78 -20.77 4.11 -9.45
CA GLU A 78 -21.04 3.13 -8.40
C GLU A 78 -20.66 1.73 -8.85
N ASP A 79 -21.03 1.34 -10.07
CA ASP A 79 -20.69 0.02 -10.59
C ASP A 79 -19.18 -0.15 -10.81
N GLN A 80 -18.48 0.90 -11.25
CA GLN A 80 -17.02 0.90 -11.32
C GLN A 80 -16.38 0.80 -9.93
N GLN A 81 -16.95 1.48 -8.92
CA GLN A 81 -16.48 1.35 -7.53
C GLN A 81 -16.71 -0.06 -6.99
N LYS A 82 -17.91 -0.64 -7.17
CA LYS A 82 -18.21 -2.02 -6.76
C LYS A 82 -17.28 -3.02 -7.45
N HIS A 83 -17.05 -2.85 -8.75
CA HIS A 83 -16.12 -3.69 -9.51
C HIS A 83 -14.72 -3.60 -8.93
N ARG A 84 -14.20 -2.38 -8.69
CA ARG A 84 -12.88 -2.18 -8.08
C ARG A 84 -12.78 -2.81 -6.70
N HIS A 85 -13.77 -2.60 -5.84
CA HIS A 85 -13.80 -3.22 -4.51
C HIS A 85 -13.82 -4.74 -4.57
N LYS A 86 -14.56 -5.31 -5.52
CA LYS A 86 -14.56 -6.75 -5.76
C LYS A 86 -13.18 -7.25 -6.22
N TRP A 87 -12.51 -6.54 -7.12
CA TRP A 87 -11.15 -6.90 -7.52
C TRP A 87 -10.15 -6.80 -6.37
N GLU A 88 -10.26 -5.76 -5.55
CA GLU A 88 -9.44 -5.59 -4.34
C GLU A 88 -9.67 -6.74 -3.35
N SER A 89 -10.93 -7.14 -3.12
CA SER A 89 -11.25 -8.27 -2.24
C SER A 89 -10.76 -9.60 -2.81
N ASP A 90 -11.02 -9.86 -4.09
CA ASP A 90 -10.61 -11.10 -4.75
C ASP A 90 -9.08 -11.23 -4.78
N ALA A 91 -8.36 -10.12 -5.02
CA ALA A 91 -6.90 -10.08 -4.97
C ALA A 91 -6.35 -10.30 -3.55
N LEU A 92 -7.00 -9.71 -2.54
CA LEU A 92 -6.61 -9.90 -1.14
C LEU A 92 -6.83 -11.35 -0.72
N ASP A 93 -7.98 -11.94 -1.05
CA ASP A 93 -8.33 -13.32 -0.77
C ASP A 93 -7.37 -14.29 -1.47
N ALA A 94 -7.03 -14.02 -2.73
CA ALA A 94 -6.01 -14.78 -3.44
C ALA A 94 -4.67 -14.74 -2.69
N SER A 95 -4.21 -13.55 -2.25
CA SER A 95 -2.95 -13.42 -1.51
C SER A 95 -2.97 -14.16 -0.16
N ILE A 96 -4.10 -14.12 0.55
CA ILE A 96 -4.28 -14.83 1.82
C ILE A 96 -4.24 -16.34 1.57
N SER A 97 -4.91 -16.80 0.51
CA SER A 97 -4.95 -18.21 0.14
C SER A 97 -3.58 -18.74 -0.26
N ASP A 98 -2.80 -17.97 -1.02
CA ASP A 98 -1.43 -18.33 -1.43
C ASP A 98 -0.48 -18.35 -0.23
N SER A 99 -0.58 -17.36 0.66
CA SER A 99 0.16 -17.34 1.93
C SER A 99 -0.15 -18.56 2.78
N ARG A 100 -1.43 -18.91 2.90
CA ARG A 100 -1.89 -20.09 3.65
C ARG A 100 -1.37 -21.38 3.03
N ARG A 101 -1.42 -21.55 1.71
CA ARG A 101 -0.88 -22.73 1.01
C ARG A 101 0.64 -22.82 1.19
N GLY A 102 1.36 -21.71 1.08
CA GLY A 102 2.80 -21.64 1.34
C GLY A 102 3.16 -22.06 2.77
N GLN A 103 2.38 -21.63 3.76
CA GLN A 103 2.58 -22.04 5.16
C GLN A 103 2.34 -23.54 5.38
N TRP A 104 1.34 -24.12 4.72
CA TRP A 104 1.11 -25.58 4.75
C TRP A 104 2.27 -26.37 4.12
N PHE A 105 2.78 -25.94 2.97
CA PHE A 105 3.95 -26.57 2.35
C PHE A 105 5.19 -26.47 3.25
N GLY A 106 5.42 -25.29 3.86
CA GLY A 106 6.50 -25.09 4.83
C GLY A 106 6.36 -25.98 6.07
N PHE A 107 5.13 -26.17 6.57
CA PHE A 107 4.85 -27.05 7.70
C PHE A 107 5.19 -28.52 7.37
N PHE A 108 4.71 -29.03 6.23
CA PHE A 108 5.04 -30.39 5.82
C PHE A 108 6.54 -30.57 5.58
N LEU A 109 7.20 -29.62 4.92
CA LEU A 109 8.64 -29.70 4.67
C LEU A 109 9.44 -29.72 5.98
N SER A 110 9.08 -28.89 6.96
CA SER A 110 9.68 -28.89 8.30
C SER A 110 9.44 -30.22 9.02
N LEU A 111 8.22 -30.75 8.96
CA LEU A 111 7.88 -32.04 9.56
C LEU A 111 8.72 -33.19 8.97
N LEU A 112 8.88 -33.22 7.64
CA LEU A 112 9.72 -34.21 6.97
C LEU A 112 11.20 -34.06 7.38
N ALA A 113 11.71 -32.83 7.50
CA ALA A 113 13.08 -32.58 7.94
C ALA A 113 13.34 -33.05 9.37
N ILE A 114 12.39 -32.80 10.29
CA ILE A 114 12.46 -33.29 11.68
C ILE A 114 12.43 -34.82 11.71
N MET A 115 11.54 -35.46 10.95
CA MET A 115 11.47 -36.92 10.85
C MET A 115 12.78 -37.51 10.33
N ALA A 116 13.38 -36.91 9.29
CA ALA A 116 14.68 -37.32 8.78
C ALA A 116 15.78 -37.17 9.85
N ALA A 117 15.80 -36.04 10.58
CA ALA A 117 16.75 -35.81 11.67
C ALA A 117 16.66 -36.88 12.77
N VAL A 118 15.45 -37.27 13.16
CA VAL A 118 15.21 -38.35 14.15
C VAL A 118 15.72 -39.70 13.63
N ILE A 119 15.42 -40.06 12.38
CA ILE A 119 15.91 -41.31 11.77
C ILE A 119 17.45 -41.34 11.73
N LEU A 120 18.09 -40.24 11.34
CA LEU A 120 19.55 -40.13 11.31
C LEU A 120 20.17 -40.24 12.71
N ALA A 121 19.51 -39.67 13.72
CA ALA A 121 19.94 -39.80 15.11
C ALA A 121 19.85 -41.25 15.60
N LEU A 122 18.77 -41.97 15.25
CA LEU A 122 18.61 -43.39 15.59
C LEU A 122 19.63 -44.30 14.88
N MET A 123 20.07 -43.95 13.67
CA MET A 123 21.14 -44.66 12.94
C MET A 123 22.55 -44.37 13.49
N GLY A 124 22.67 -43.68 14.63
CA GLY A 124 23.95 -43.37 15.26
C GLY A 124 24.70 -42.18 14.65
N ARG A 125 24.08 -41.47 13.68
CA ARG A 125 24.64 -40.26 13.05
C ARG A 125 24.19 -38.99 13.79
N SER A 126 24.31 -38.99 15.12
CA SER A 126 23.76 -37.96 16.02
C SER A 126 24.24 -36.54 15.73
N VAL A 127 25.50 -36.36 15.29
CA VAL A 127 26.04 -35.04 14.92
C VAL A 127 25.29 -34.45 13.72
N VAL A 128 25.07 -35.25 12.67
CA VAL A 128 24.37 -34.80 11.46
C VAL A 128 22.90 -34.56 11.76
N GLY A 129 22.25 -35.46 12.51
CA GLY A 129 20.87 -35.29 12.97
C GLY A 129 20.67 -34.03 13.83
N GLY A 130 21.61 -33.75 14.74
CA GLY A 130 21.58 -32.56 15.59
C GLY A 130 21.71 -31.24 14.81
N LEU A 131 22.62 -31.18 13.84
CA LEU A 131 22.76 -30.01 12.95
C LEU A 131 21.49 -29.77 12.13
N LEU A 132 20.88 -30.84 11.60
CA LEU A 132 19.66 -30.76 10.79
C LEU A 132 18.46 -30.29 11.64
N ALA A 133 18.37 -30.74 12.89
CA ALA A 133 17.35 -30.29 13.83
C ALA A 133 17.52 -28.80 14.19
N LEU A 134 18.74 -28.33 14.43
CA LEU A 134 19.01 -26.91 14.74
C LEU A 134 18.58 -25.99 13.59
N VAL A 135 18.95 -26.31 12.35
CA VAL A 135 18.55 -25.53 11.16
C VAL A 135 17.02 -25.48 11.04
N SER A 136 16.35 -26.61 11.29
CA SER A 136 14.89 -26.70 11.21
C SER A 136 14.19 -25.83 12.26
N VAL A 137 14.71 -25.79 13.49
CA VAL A 137 14.14 -24.98 14.58
C VAL A 137 14.38 -23.49 14.36
N SER A 138 15.57 -23.07 13.90
CA SER A 138 15.88 -21.66 13.62
C SER A 138 14.90 -21.06 12.62
N GLY A 139 14.57 -21.77 11.54
CA GLY A 139 13.62 -21.29 10.53
C GLY A 139 12.20 -21.07 11.08
N VAL A 140 11.75 -21.87 12.05
CA VAL A 140 10.46 -21.69 12.73
C VAL A 140 10.53 -20.52 13.72
N ALA A 141 11.62 -20.42 14.48
CA ALA A 141 11.83 -19.36 15.45
C ALA A 141 11.88 -17.97 14.80
N GLU A 142 12.54 -17.82 13.65
CA GLU A 142 12.58 -16.58 12.88
C GLU A 142 11.18 -16.09 12.50
N ARG A 143 10.32 -16.98 11.98
CA ARG A 143 8.93 -16.63 11.65
C ARG A 143 8.13 -16.17 12.87
N PHE A 144 8.36 -16.78 14.03
CA PHE A 144 7.69 -16.41 15.27
C PHE A 144 8.19 -15.05 15.81
N LEU A 145 9.49 -14.79 15.73
CA LEU A 145 10.10 -13.52 16.11
C LEU A 145 9.63 -12.37 15.21
N HIS A 146 9.61 -12.59 13.89
CA HIS A 146 9.19 -11.56 12.94
C HIS A 146 7.71 -11.17 13.10
N LYS A 147 6.84 -12.13 13.44
CA LYS A 147 5.42 -11.86 13.68
C LYS A 147 5.15 -11.05 14.95
N ARG A 148 6.03 -11.11 15.96
CA ARG A 148 5.88 -10.38 17.22
C ARG A 148 6.24 -8.90 17.12
N SER A 149 7.03 -8.51 16.12
CA SER A 149 7.60 -7.15 16.02
C SER A 149 6.74 -6.17 15.23
N ASN A 150 5.51 -6.55 14.86
CA ASN A 150 4.57 -5.74 14.08
C ASN A 150 3.19 -5.81 14.72
#